data_AF-A0A1N7SJF3-F1
#
_entry.id   AF-A0A1N7SJF3-F1
#
_cell.length_a   1.000
_cell.length_b   1.000
_cell.length_c   1.000
_cell.angle_alpha   90.00
_cell.angle_beta   90.00
_cell.angle_gamma   90.00
#
_symmetry.space_group_name_H-M   'P 1'
#
loop_
_entity.id
_entity.type
_entity.pdbx_description
1 polymer ?
#
loop_
_entity_poly.entity_id
_entity_poly.type
_entity_poly.pdbx_seq_one_letter_code
_entity_poly.pdbx_strand_id
1 'polypeptide(L)'
;MSVSLFGGTTPLVAAWLVDRTGNQMMPAYYLMGASLIGIVSVIALRETAGKPLPGSGPSVGTHAEALAVLRQASKRVNVKKAYLAVVKERA
;
A
#
# COMPACT_ATOMS: atom_id res chain seq x y z
N MET A 1 9.06 17.68 -6.60
CA MET A 1 8.68 18.33 -7.88
C MET A 1 7.39 17.77 -8.51
N SER A 2 6.69 16.79 -7.93
CA SER A 2 5.39 16.32 -8.48
C SER A 2 4.16 17.01 -7.85
N VAL A 3 4.21 17.40 -6.58
CA VAL A 3 3.06 18.02 -5.88
C VAL A 3 2.70 19.38 -6.50
N SER A 4 3.66 20.15 -7.03
CA SER A 4 3.37 21.41 -7.71
C SER A 4 2.65 21.21 -9.04
N LEU A 5 2.97 20.15 -9.79
CA LEU A 5 2.31 19.84 -11.06
C LEU A 5 0.88 19.34 -10.83
N PHE A 6 0.68 18.42 -9.88
CA PHE A 6 -0.66 17.90 -9.59
C PHE A 6 -1.51 18.84 -8.72
N GLY A 7 -0.87 19.63 -7.85
CA GLY A 7 -1.54 20.59 -6.97
C GLY A 7 -1.95 21.89 -7.66
N GLY A 8 -1.16 22.37 -8.63
CA GLY A 8 -1.44 23.63 -9.35
C GLY A 8 -2.42 23.48 -10.51
N THR A 9 -2.41 22.34 -11.21
CA THR A 9 -3.25 22.15 -12.41
C THR A 9 -4.71 21.81 -12.05
N THR A 10 -4.94 21.21 -10.88
CA THR A 10 -6.27 20.85 -10.38
C THR A 10 -7.21 22.07 -10.21
N PRO A 11 -6.83 23.16 -9.52
CA PRO A 11 -7.69 24.35 -9.43
C PRO A 11 -7.87 25.06 -10.77
N LEU A 12 -6.89 25.02 -11.68
CA LEU A 12 -7.02 25.61 -13.02
C LEU A 12 -8.09 24.88 -13.85
N VAL A 13 -8.08 23.55 -13.81
CA VAL A 13 -9.10 22.71 -14.49
C VAL A 13 -10.47 22.90 -13.85
N ALA A 14 -10.55 22.96 -12.51
CA ALA A 14 -11.81 23.21 -11.81
C ALA A 14 -12.40 24.58 -12.16
N ALA A 15 -11.58 25.64 -12.20
CA ALA A 15 -12.02 26.98 -12.57
C ALA A 15 -12.50 27.05 -14.03
N TRP A 16 -11.77 26.44 -14.96
CA TRP A 16 -12.17 26.36 -16.37
C TRP A 16 -13.49 25.58 -16.56
N LEU A 17 -13.68 24.51 -15.79
CA LEU A 17 -14.91 23.72 -15.85
C LEU A 17 -16.12 24.49 -15.29
N VAL A 18 -15.92 25.27 -14.23
CA VAL A 18 -16.96 26.17 -13.70
C VAL A 18 -17.30 27.26 -14.72
N ASP A 19 -16.31 27.88 -15.34
CA ASP A 19 -16.50 28.94 -16.34
C ASP A 19 -17.27 28.43 -17.57
N ARG A 20 -16.94 27.22 -18.06
CA ARG A 20 -17.66 26.57 -19.17
C ARG A 20 -19.07 26.10 -18.82
N THR A 21 -19.31 25.70 -17.57
CA THR A 21 -20.60 25.11 -17.15
C THR A 21 -21.53 26.14 -16.49
N GLY A 22 -21.00 27.28 -16.05
CA GLY A 22 -21.73 28.33 -15.33
C GLY A 22 -22.19 27.93 -13.92
N ASN A 23 -21.83 26.74 -13.43
CA ASN A 23 -22.34 26.18 -12.17
C ASN A 23 -21.21 25.96 -11.17
N GLN A 24 -21.25 26.73 -10.07
CA GLN A 24 -20.28 26.70 -8.96
C GLN A 24 -20.23 25.34 -8.23
N MET A 25 -21.24 24.48 -8.40
CA MET A 25 -21.26 23.14 -7.81
C MET A 25 -20.51 22.09 -8.63
N MET A 26 -20.05 22.41 -9.85
CA MET A 26 -19.34 21.46 -10.70
C MET A 26 -18.06 20.85 -10.12
N PRO A 27 -17.20 21.60 -9.40
CA PRO A 27 -16.02 21.03 -8.75
C PRO A 27 -16.42 19.98 -7.71
N ALA A 28 -17.54 20.17 -7.00
CA ALA A 28 -18.03 19.22 -6.01
C ALA A 28 -18.44 17.89 -6.66
N TYR A 29 -19.17 17.94 -7.79
CA TYR A 29 -19.52 16.73 -8.55
C TYR A 29 -18.29 16.00 -9.11
N TYR A 30 -17.29 16.74 -9.58
CA TYR A 30 -16.04 16.17 -10.08
C TYR A 30 -15.25 15.46 -8.96
N LEU A 31 -15.19 16.08 -7.78
CA LEU A 31 -14.57 15.49 -6.59
C LEU A 31 -15.34 14.25 -6.11
N MET A 32 -16.67 14.25 -6.14
CA MET A 32 -17.47 13.06 -5.81
C MET A 32 -17.13 11.89 -6.75
N GLY A 33 -17.02 12.13 -8.06
CA GLY A 33 -16.62 11.12 -9.03
C GLY A 33 -15.19 10.61 -8.79
N ALA A 34 -14.23 11.52 -8.60
CA ALA A 34 -12.83 11.17 -8.32
C ALA A 34 -12.70 10.36 -7.01
N SER A 35 -13.50 10.69 -5.99
CA SER A 35 -13.55 9.96 -4.72
C SER A 35 -14.02 8.52 -4.91
N LEU A 36 -15.04 8.32 -5.75
CA LEU A 36 -15.55 6.98 -6.08
C LEU A 36 -14.44 6.12 -6.71
N ILE A 37 -13.69 6.70 -7.66
CA ILE A 37 -12.55 6.03 -8.31
C ILE A 37 -11.46 5.71 -7.27
N GLY A 38 -11.17 6.63 -6.35
CA GLY A 38 -10.22 6.41 -5.26
C GLY A 38 -10.64 5.25 -4.36
N ILE A 39 -11.92 5.16 -3.98
CA ILE A 39 -12.47 4.06 -3.18
C ILE A 39 -12.32 2.73 -3.93
N VAL A 40 -12.72 2.68 -5.20
CA VAL A 40 -12.56 1.48 -6.04
C VAL A 40 -11.09 1.07 -6.14
N SER A 41 -10.19 2.04 -6.28
CA SER A 41 -8.75 1.81 -6.33
C SER A 41 -8.20 1.22 -5.03
N VAL A 42 -8.63 1.73 -3.87
CA VAL A 42 -8.21 1.21 -2.56
C VAL A 42 -8.73 -0.21 -2.34
N ILE A 43 -9.96 -0.50 -2.74
CA ILE A 43 -10.51 -1.86 -2.66
C ILE A 43 -9.75 -2.82 -3.58
N ALA A 44 -9.38 -2.36 -4.79
CA ALA A 44 -8.60 -3.15 -5.73
C ALA A 44 -7.13 -3.32 -5.31
N LEU A 45 -6.61 -2.42 -4.48
CA LEU A 45 -5.24 -2.48 -4.00
C LEU A 45 -5.10 -3.60 -2.97
N ARG A 46 -4.45 -4.68 -3.40
CA ARG A 46 -4.17 -5.84 -2.56
C ARG A 46 -3.15 -5.45 -1.49
N GLU A 47 -3.49 -5.70 -0.23
CA GLU A 47 -2.67 -5.33 0.93
C GLU A 47 -1.19 -5.67 0.72
N THR A 48 -0.39 -4.62 0.66
CA THR A 48 1.06 -4.64 0.45
C THR A 48 1.79 -4.18 1.72
N ALA A 49 1.08 -3.70 2.75
CA ALA A 49 1.67 -3.36 4.03
C ALA A 49 2.17 -4.64 4.72
N GLY A 50 3.50 -4.82 4.75
CA GLY A 50 4.15 -5.90 5.49
C GLY A 50 4.60 -7.11 4.67
N LYS A 51 4.48 -7.09 3.33
CA LYS A 51 5.19 -8.07 2.50
C LYS A 51 6.64 -7.61 2.28
N PRO A 52 7.64 -8.42 2.64
CA PRO A 52 9.01 -8.16 2.24
C PRO A 52 9.06 -8.03 0.71
N LEU A 53 9.68 -6.95 0.20
CA LEU A 53 9.93 -6.83 -1.22
C LEU A 53 10.81 -8.02 -1.66
N PRO A 54 10.51 -8.66 -2.80
CA PRO A 54 11.35 -9.74 -3.30
C PRO A 54 12.79 -9.23 -3.49
N GLY A 55 13.74 -9.80 -2.73
CA GLY A 55 15.16 -9.48 -2.86
C GLY A 55 15.74 -8.41 -1.93
N SER A 56 14.95 -7.75 -1.07
CA SER A 56 15.49 -6.87 -0.02
C SER A 56 15.47 -7.54 1.35
N GLY A 57 16.52 -7.33 2.16
CA GLY A 57 16.51 -7.66 3.58
C GLY A 57 15.34 -6.97 4.30
N PRO A 58 14.87 -7.49 5.45
CA PRO A 58 13.75 -6.91 6.17
C PRO A 58 14.04 -5.44 6.52
N SER A 59 13.21 -4.53 6.01
CA SER A 59 13.29 -3.10 6.29
C SER A 59 12.81 -2.83 7.72
N VAL A 60 13.73 -2.91 8.67
CA VAL A 60 13.49 -2.64 10.09
C VAL A 60 14.06 -1.27 10.44
N GLY A 61 13.26 -0.43 11.08
CA GLY A 61 13.68 0.92 11.48
C GLY A 61 14.57 0.91 12.72
N THR A 62 14.48 -0.16 13.53
CA THR A 62 15.21 -0.28 14.79
C THR A 62 15.88 -1.66 14.97
N HIS A 63 16.96 -1.68 15.74
CA HIS A 63 17.70 -2.91 16.05
C HIS A 63 16.85 -3.92 16.85
N ALA A 64 15.92 -3.43 17.68
CA ALA A 64 15.00 -4.28 18.43
C ALA A 64 14.03 -5.04 17.50
N GLU A 65 13.51 -4.38 16.47
CA GLU A 65 12.66 -5.00 15.44
C GLU A 65 13.44 -5.99 14.58
N ALA A 66 14.69 -5.66 14.23
CA ALA A 66 15.58 -6.57 13.50
C ALA A 66 15.70 -7.93 14.20
N LEU A 67 15.95 -7.90 15.50
CA LEU A 67 16.08 -9.11 16.31
C LEU A 67 14.76 -9.88 16.40
N ALA A 68 13.62 -9.18 16.48
CA ALA A 68 12.30 -9.80 16.50
C ALA A 68 12.02 -10.56 15.18
N VAL A 69 12.35 -9.96 14.04
CA VAL A 69 12.20 -10.58 12.71
C VAL A 69 13.10 -11.81 12.57
N LEU A 70 14.38 -11.70 12.98
CA LEU A 70 15.33 -12.82 12.95
C LEU A 70 14.90 -13.99 13.86
N ARG A 71 14.43 -13.69 15.08
CA ARG A 71 13.87 -14.70 16.00
C ARG A 71 12.67 -15.41 15.38
N GLN A 72 11.76 -14.66 14.74
CA GLN A 72 10.57 -15.23 14.11
C GLN A 72 10.93 -16.12 12.93
N ALA A 73 11.90 -15.71 12.10
CA ALA A 73 12.43 -16.51 11.01
C ALA A 73 13.10 -17.81 11.51
N SER A 74 13.96 -17.71 12.53
CA SER A 74 14.63 -18.87 13.14
C SER A 74 13.63 -19.86 13.74
N LYS A 75 12.60 -19.37 14.47
CA LYS A 75 11.53 -20.21 15.02
C LYS A 75 10.78 -20.97 13.93
N ARG A 76 10.46 -20.32 12.81
CA ARG A 76 9.83 -20.99 11.65
C ARG A 76 10.70 -22.10 11.06
N VAL A 77 12.00 -21.87 10.93
CA VAL A 77 12.94 -22.89 10.42
C VAL A 77 13.05 -24.08 11.36
N ASN A 78 13.14 -23.84 12.67
CA ASN A 78 13.22 -24.92 13.66
C ASN A 78 11.96 -25.77 13.69
N VAL A 79 10.78 -25.14 13.66
CA VAL A 79 9.50 -25.85 13.59
C VAL A 79 9.39 -26.69 12.31
N LYS A 80 9.80 -26.13 11.16
CA LYS A 80 9.78 -26.86 9.89
C LYS A 80 10.73 -28.06 9.92
N LYS A 81 11.93 -27.93 10.49
CA LYS A 81 12.86 -29.05 10.69
C LYS A 81 12.26 -30.13 11.59
N ALA A 82 11.66 -29.75 12.71
CA ALA A 82 11.02 -30.69 13.64
C ALA A 82 9.85 -31.44 12.96
N TYR A 83 8.99 -30.72 12.23
CA TYR A 83 7.91 -31.33 11.44
C TYR A 83 8.46 -32.34 10.42
N LEU A 84 9.50 -31.98 9.67
CA LEU A 84 10.11 -32.87 8.68
C LEU A 84 10.77 -34.10 9.33
N ALA A 85 11.37 -33.95 10.51
CA ALA A 85 11.90 -35.08 11.28
C ALA A 85 10.77 -36.03 11.68
N VAL A 86 9.69 -35.51 12.27
CA VAL A 86 8.51 -36.30 12.67
C VAL A 86 7.86 -37.02 11.48
N VAL A 87 7.71 -36.35 10.34
CA VAL A 87 7.12 -36.96 9.14
C VAL A 87 8.03 -38.06 8.59
N LYS A 88 9.35 -37.86 8.62
CA LYS A 88 10.33 -38.85 8.15
C LYS A 88 10.41 -40.07 9.08
N GLU A 89 10.18 -39.91 10.37
CA GLU A 89 10.13 -41.00 11.35
C GLU A 89 8.83 -41.83 11.26
N ARG A 90 7.82 -41.30 10.57
CA ARG A 90 6.51 -41.94 10.35
C ARG A 90 6.36 -42.55 8.95
N ALA A 91 7.35 -42.41 8.08
CA ALA A 91 7.39 -42.95 6.71
C ALA A 91 8.38 -44.12 6.64
#